data_AF-A0A7Y0X9Y8-F1
#
_entry.id   AF-A0A7Y0X9Y8-F1
#
_cell.length_a   1.000
_cell.length_b   1.000
_cell.length_c   1.000
_cell.angle_alpha   90.00
_cell.angle_beta   90.00
_cell.angle_gamma   90.00
#
_symmetry.space_group_name_H-M   'P 1'
#
loop_
_entity.id
_entity.type
_entity.pdbx_description
1 polymer ?
#
loop_
_entity_poly.entity_id
_entity_poly.type
_entity_poly.pdbx_seq_one_letter_code
_entity_poly.pdbx_strand_id
1 'polypeptide(L)'
;AFFTITLIILVLYRYVLRPVSRLDKQLNELESNQRDNIEKLETNDEIGRLSARFFDMYEELNVIYKKTKRLAETDHLTQLANRHRFHELATR
;
A
#
# COMPACT_ATOMS: atom_id res chain seq x y z
N ALA A 1 -24.75 -33.87 -4.05
CA ALA A 1 -24.78 -32.52 -4.67
C ALA A 1 -24.65 -31.40 -3.64
N PHE A 2 -25.51 -31.32 -2.62
CA PHE A 2 -25.41 -30.25 -1.60
C PHE A 2 -24.07 -30.22 -0.86
N PHE A 3 -23.54 -31.39 -0.46
CA PHE A 3 -22.26 -31.47 0.24
C PHE A 3 -21.09 -30.88 -0.56
N THR A 4 -21.02 -31.17 -1.86
CA THR A 4 -19.95 -30.64 -2.73
C THR A 4 -20.08 -29.14 -2.95
N ILE A 5 -21.31 -28.62 -3.05
CA ILE A 5 -21.55 -27.18 -3.16
C ILE A 5 -21.12 -26.47 -1.88
N THR A 6 -21.51 -26.98 -0.71
CA THR A 6 -21.09 -26.44 0.59
C THR A 6 -19.57 -26.46 0.75
N LEU A 7 -18.93 -27.56 0.35
CA LEU A 7 -17.47 -27.68 0.36
C LEU A 7 -16.80 -26.61 -0.51
N ILE A 8 -17.28 -26.42 -1.74
CA ILE A 8 -16.74 -25.41 -2.67
C ILE A 8 -16.88 -24.00 -2.09
N ILE A 9 -18.05 -23.67 -1.52
CA ILE A 9 -18.27 -22.36 -0.88
C ILE A 9 -17.29 -22.14 0.26
N LEU A 10 -17.06 -23.16 1.09
CA LEU A 10 -16.13 -23.08 2.22
C LEU A 10 -14.69 -22.84 1.74
N VAL A 11 -14.26 -23.57 0.71
CA VAL A 11 -12.94 -23.41 0.09
C VAL A 11 -12.78 -22.00 -0.50
N LEU A 12 -13.74 -21.53 -1.31
CA LEU A 12 -13.69 -20.18 -1.87
C LEU A 12 -13.65 -19.10 -0.79
N TYR A 13 -14.46 -19.27 0.26
CA TYR A 13 -14.45 -18.33 1.38
C TYR A 13 -13.07 -18.27 2.04
N ARG A 14 -12.45 -19.44 2.27
CA ARG A 14 -11.18 -19.56 3.00
C ARG A 14 -9.96 -19.10 2.20
N TYR A 15 -9.92 -19.38 0.90
CA TYR A 15 -8.74 -19.17 0.04
C TYR A 15 -8.86 -17.95 -0.88
N VAL A 16 -10.07 -17.40 -1.08
CA VAL A 16 -10.28 -16.24 -1.96
C VAL A 16 -10.89 -15.07 -1.19
N LEU A 17 -12.12 -15.20 -0.68
CA LEU A 17 -12.83 -14.04 -0.12
C LEU A 17 -12.13 -13.48 1.12
N ARG A 18 -11.77 -14.35 2.08
CA ARG A 18 -11.12 -13.91 3.32
C ARG A 18 -9.77 -13.20 3.10
N PRO A 19 -8.81 -13.73 2.30
CA PRO A 19 -7.57 -13.01 2.04
C PRO A 19 -7.77 -11.74 1.20
N VAL A 20 -8.71 -11.72 0.25
CA VAL A 20 -9.05 -10.50 -0.51
C VAL A 20 -9.62 -9.41 0.40
N SER A 21 -10.57 -9.73 1.28
CA SER A 21 -11.11 -8.77 2.24
C SER A 21 -10.04 -8.26 3.23
N ARG A 22 -9.05 -9.10 3.57
CA ARG A 22 -7.92 -8.65 4.39
C ARG A 22 -7.06 -7.63 3.63
N LEU A 23 -6.75 -7.88 2.35
CA LEU A 23 -6.01 -6.95 1.52
C LEU A 23 -6.76 -5.61 1.39
N ASP A 24 -8.07 -5.65 1.14
CA ASP A 24 -8.92 -4.46 1.06
C ASP A 24 -8.90 -3.63 2.35
N LYS A 25 -9.02 -4.28 3.51
CA LYS A 25 -8.91 -3.60 4.81
C LYS A 25 -7.54 -2.92 5.00
N GLN A 26 -6.46 -3.61 4.62
CA GLN A 26 -5.11 -3.05 4.75
C GLN A 26 -4.87 -1.88 3.78
N LEU A 27 -5.48 -1.91 2.60
CA LEU A 27 -5.44 -0.78 1.66
C LEU A 27 -6.16 0.44 2.24
N ASN A 28 -7.33 0.25 2.85
CA ASN A 28 -8.03 1.35 3.52
C ASN A 28 -7.23 1.93 4.71
N GLU A 29 -6.53 1.08 5.48
CA GLU A 29 -5.64 1.51 6.56
C GLU A 29 -4.42 2.30 6.05
N LEU A 30 -3.88 1.90 4.89
CA LEU A 30 -2.82 2.63 4.19
C LEU A 30 -3.25 4.03 3.72
N GLU A 31 -4.38 4.11 3.03
CA GLU A 31 -4.91 5.38 2.51
C GLU A 31 -5.21 6.38 3.63
N SER A 32 -5.61 5.87 4.80
CA SER A 32 -5.85 6.68 6.00
C SER A 32 -4.58 6.99 6.81
N ASN A 33 -3.38 6.71 6.29
CA ASN A 33 -2.08 6.87 6.97
C ASN A 33 -2.00 6.15 8.33
N GLN A 34 -2.78 5.08 8.53
CA GLN A 34 -2.72 4.26 9.75
C GLN A 34 -1.66 3.15 9.66
N ARG A 35 -1.08 2.95 8.47
CA ARG A 35 -0.04 1.94 8.21
C ARG A 35 0.90 2.37 7.09
N ASP A 36 2.16 1.94 7.17
CA ASP A 36 3.20 2.28 6.18
C ASP A 36 3.13 1.46 4.88
N ASN A 37 2.73 0.18 4.94
CA ASN A 37 2.49 -0.67 3.75
C ASN A 37 1.51 -1.83 4.08
N ILE A 38 1.08 -2.62 3.07
CA ILE A 38 0.34 -3.87 3.26
C ILE A 38 1.28 -4.99 3.76
N GLU A 39 0.72 -6.09 4.24
CA GLU A 39 1.46 -7.29 4.62
C GLU A 39 1.40 -8.30 3.47
N LYS A 40 2.56 -8.83 3.07
CA LYS A 40 2.61 -9.89 2.08
C LYS A 40 1.93 -11.14 2.67
N LEU A 41 1.03 -11.75 1.90
CA LEU A 41 0.47 -13.05 2.21
C LEU A 41 1.51 -14.11 1.84
N GLU A 42 1.93 -14.88 2.83
CA GLU A 42 2.92 -15.97 2.69
C GLU A 42 2.33 -17.24 2.03
N THR A 43 1.34 -17.08 1.14
CA THR A 43 0.71 -18.19 0.42
C THR A 43 1.36 -18.37 -0.96
N ASN A 44 1.58 -19.61 -1.36
CA ASN A 44 2.15 -19.94 -2.67
C ASN A 44 1.06 -20.06 -3.77
N ASP A 45 0.12 -19.13 -3.79
CA ASP A 45 -1.00 -19.08 -4.73
C ASP A 45 -1.10 -17.71 -5.43
N GLU A 46 -2.11 -17.55 -6.27
CA GLU A 46 -2.38 -16.30 -7.01
C GLU A 46 -2.58 -15.12 -6.06
N ILE A 47 -3.25 -15.34 -4.92
CA ILE A 47 -3.57 -14.29 -3.96
C ILE A 47 -2.31 -13.87 -3.19
N GLY A 48 -1.44 -14.81 -2.86
CA GLY A 48 -0.12 -14.55 -2.29
C GLY A 48 0.75 -13.73 -3.23
N ARG A 49 0.87 -14.14 -4.49
CA ARG A 49 1.60 -13.35 -5.51
C ARG A 49 0.99 -11.96 -5.71
N LEU A 50 -0.33 -11.84 -5.72
CA LEU A 50 -1.02 -10.57 -5.84
C LEU A 50 -0.69 -9.63 -4.67
N SER A 51 -0.69 -10.14 -3.44
CA SER A 51 -0.30 -9.36 -2.26
C SER A 51 1.15 -8.87 -2.33
N ALA A 52 2.08 -9.71 -2.79
CA ALA A 52 3.47 -9.31 -2.97
C ALA A 52 3.62 -8.19 -4.01
N ARG A 53 2.88 -8.28 -5.12
CA ARG A 53 2.86 -7.22 -6.14
C ARG A 53 2.29 -5.91 -5.62
N PHE A 54 1.20 -5.94 -4.85
CA PHE A 54 0.63 -4.73 -4.25
C PHE A 54 1.61 -4.06 -3.28
N PHE A 55 2.33 -4.86 -2.49
CA PHE A 55 3.35 -4.34 -1.57
C PHE A 55 4.44 -3.60 -2.34
N ASP A 56 4.99 -4.25 -3.37
CA ASP A 56 6.10 -3.69 -4.15
C ASP A 56 5.67 -2.39 -4.85
N MET A 57 4.44 -2.35 -5.38
CA MET A 57 3.85 -1.14 -5.99
C MET A 57 3.73 0.00 -4.98
N TYR A 58 3.24 -0.26 -3.77
CA TYR A 58 3.12 0.77 -2.73
C TYR A 58 4.47 1.29 -2.25
N GLU A 59 5.45 0.40 -2.13
CA GLU A 59 6.83 0.78 -1.78
C GLU A 59 7.40 1.73 -2.85
N GLU A 60 7.21 1.39 -4.13
CA GLU A 60 7.64 2.23 -5.25
C GLU A 60 6.95 3.60 -5.26
N LEU A 61 5.63 3.64 -5.02
CA LEU A 61 4.88 4.90 -4.90
C LEU A 61 5.42 5.77 -3.77
N ASN A 62 5.73 5.20 -2.61
CA ASN A 62 6.30 5.92 -1.49
C ASN A 62 7.69 6.50 -1.83
N VAL A 63 8.53 5.73 -2.52
CA VAL A 63 9.84 6.19 -3.00
C VAL A 63 9.70 7.35 -3.98
N ILE A 64 8.80 7.24 -4.95
CA ILE A 64 8.53 8.29 -5.94
C ILE A 64 7.98 9.54 -5.26
N TYR A 65 7.05 9.39 -4.31
CA TYR A 65 6.50 10.49 -3.53
C TYR A 65 7.61 11.24 -2.78
N LYS A 66 8.45 10.52 -2.02
CA LYS A 66 9.57 11.12 -1.27
C LYS A 66 10.54 11.86 -2.19
N LYS A 67 10.89 11.27 -3.33
CA LYS A 67 11.76 11.89 -4.33
C LYS A 67 11.15 13.18 -4.89
N THR A 68 9.88 13.13 -5.28
CA THR A 68 9.17 14.27 -5.85
C THR A 68 9.01 15.38 -4.81
N LYS A 69 8.67 15.04 -3.57
CA LYS A 69 8.59 15.99 -2.46
C LYS A 69 9.92 16.70 -2.24
N ARG A 70 11.04 15.96 -2.21
CA ARG A 70 12.37 16.55 -2.09
C ARG A 70 12.67 17.52 -3.23
N LEU A 71 12.38 17.14 -4.48
CA LEU A 71 12.58 18.02 -5.63
C LEU A 71 11.68 19.27 -5.57
N ALA A 72 10.45 19.13 -5.07
CA ALA A 72 9.52 20.23 -4.92
C ALA A 72 9.86 21.17 -3.76
N GLU A 73 10.51 20.67 -2.70
CA GLU A 73 10.90 21.43 -1.52
C GLU A 73 12.34 21.95 -1.55
N THR A 74 13.15 21.54 -2.52
CA THR A 74 14.58 21.92 -2.61
C THR A 74 14.79 22.88 -3.77
N ASP A 75 15.46 24.00 -3.51
CA ASP A 75 15.95 24.91 -4.55
C ASP A 75 17.10 24.25 -5.34
N HIS A 76 16.96 24.22 -6.66
CA HIS A 76 17.88 23.46 -7.54
C HIS A 76 19.32 24.00 -7.52
N LEU A 77 19.49 25.32 -7.35
CA LEU A 77 20.78 25.98 -7.44
C LEU A 77 21.56 25.90 -6.12
N THR A 78 20.86 26.04 -5.00
CA THR A 78 21.48 26.11 -3.66
C THR A 78 21.41 24.80 -2.88
N GLN A 79 20.58 23.84 -3.32
CA GLN A 79 20.27 22.60 -2.59
C GLN A 79 19.65 22.85 -1.20
N LEU A 80 19.21 24.08 -0.91
CA LEU A 80 18.52 24.48 0.32
C LEU A 80 17.01 24.30 0.17
N ALA A 81 16.28 24.36 1.29
CA ALA A 81 14.82 24.41 1.23
C ALA A 81 14.36 25.61 0.38
N ASN A 82 13.35 25.40 -0.45
CA ASN A 82 12.82 26.47 -1.28
C ASN A 82 11.95 27.44 -0.45
N ARG A 83 11.59 28.57 -1.06
CA ARG A 83 10.80 29.61 -0.38
C ARG A 83 9.49 29.08 0.20
N HIS A 84 8.79 28.19 -0.51
CA HIS A 84 7.52 27.63 -0.05
C HIS A 84 7.70 26.80 1.22
N ARG A 85 8.71 25.90 1.23
CA ARG A 85 9.05 25.07 2.38
C ARG A 85 9.52 25.90 3.57
N PHE A 86 10.30 26.96 3.34
CA PHE A 86 10.69 27.89 4.40
C PHE A 86 9.48 28.58 5.05
N HIS A 87 8.51 29.03 4.27
CA HIS A 87 7.29 29.64 4.82
C HIS A 87 6.46 28.64 5.62
N GLU A 88 6.32 27.40 5.15
CA GLU A 88 5.61 26.33 5.90
C GLU A 88 6.28 26.03 7.24
N LEU A 89 7.62 25.99 7.29
CA LEU A 89 8.38 25.76 8.52
C LEU A 89 8.30 26.94 9.50
N ALA A 90 8.17 28.17 9.01
CA ALA A 90 8.07 29.37 9.85
C ALA A 90 6.64 29.62 10.39
N THR A 91 5.63 29.03 9.75
CA THR A 91 4.22 29.12 10.17
C THR A 91 3.73 27.92 10.97
N ARG A 92 4.53 26.85 11.05
CA ARG A 92 4.37 25.77 12.03
C ARG A 92 4.97 26.15 13.38
#